data_AF-A0A034VZ58-F1
#
_entry.id   AF-A0A034VZ58-F1
#
_cell.length_a   1.000
_cell.length_b   1.000
_cell.length_c   1.000
_cell.angle_alpha   90.00
_cell.angle_beta   90.00
_cell.angle_gamma   90.00
#
_symmetry.space_group_name_H-M   'P 1'
#
loop_
_entity.id
_entity.type
_entity.pdbx_description
1 polymer ?
#
loop_
_entity_poly.entity_id
_entity_poly.type
_entity_poly.pdbx_seq_one_letter_code
_entity_poly.pdbx_strand_id
1 'polypeptide(L)'
;MGVTDKTPGDSASCSKGTLETYREIFRDLEPEVEIDGYEEEQGSGRGDNYTATIYRTHLTGQRQSSADGKKQKWEKNLICKRMPENVQRREAYKSDKLFRNEVLFYTEIMPELLRFQEDKTSKVFGATPKCYYARDDLLIMEDLRVRNFQMPDRQKGLTLEETHLVLKEMAQFHALSLSYKFENPAHFERLREHITEGLFC
;
A
#
# COMPACT_ATOMS: atom_id res chain seq x y z
N MET A 1 41.29 34.42 7.62
CA MET A 1 40.95 33.25 8.45
C MET A 1 39.46 33.02 8.33
N GLY A 2 39.07 32.02 7.55
CA GLY A 2 37.68 31.75 7.19
C GLY A 2 36.94 31.03 8.31
N VAL A 3 35.72 31.48 8.59
CA VAL A 3 34.74 30.74 9.37
C VAL A 3 33.95 29.91 8.37
N THR A 4 34.15 28.61 8.41
CA THR A 4 33.40 27.63 7.61
C THR A 4 32.01 27.48 8.16
N ASP A 5 31.04 27.88 7.35
CA ASP A 5 29.61 27.55 7.48
C ASP A 5 29.44 26.03 7.37
N LYS A 6 28.84 25.40 8.37
CA LYS A 6 28.42 24.00 8.32
C LYS A 6 26.96 23.98 7.92
N THR A 7 26.71 23.76 6.64
CA THR A 7 25.40 23.35 6.13
C THR A 7 24.99 22.01 6.75
N PRO A 8 23.80 21.89 7.37
CA PRO A 8 23.28 20.59 7.78
C PRO A 8 22.66 19.89 6.57
N GLY A 9 23.29 18.76 6.23
CA GLY A 9 22.74 17.49 5.75
C GLY A 9 21.41 17.46 4.99
N ASP A 10 21.49 16.88 3.79
CA ASP A 10 20.42 16.34 2.97
C ASP A 10 19.17 15.95 3.74
N SER A 11 18.10 16.72 3.54
CA SER A 11 16.75 16.26 3.82
C SER A 11 16.46 15.09 2.89
N ALA A 12 16.05 13.95 3.45
CA ALA A 12 15.60 12.80 2.69
C ALA A 12 14.49 13.24 1.73
N SER A 13 14.86 13.35 0.46
CA SER A 13 13.98 13.57 -0.67
C SER A 13 12.88 12.52 -0.62
N CYS A 14 11.63 12.94 -0.36
CA CYS A 14 10.47 12.09 -0.54
C CYS A 14 10.53 11.56 -1.97
N SER A 15 10.67 10.24 -2.18
CA SER A 15 10.89 9.73 -3.52
C SER A 15 9.64 9.99 -4.37
N LYS A 16 9.68 11.06 -5.16
CA LYS A 16 8.68 11.30 -6.20
C LYS A 16 8.68 10.06 -7.09
N GLY A 17 7.49 9.55 -7.44
CA GLY A 17 7.40 8.48 -8.41
C GLY A 17 7.96 9.00 -9.72
N THR A 18 9.12 8.46 -10.11
CA THR A 18 9.71 8.72 -11.41
C THR A 18 9.43 7.52 -12.31
N LEU A 19 9.49 7.72 -13.62
CA LEU A 19 9.37 6.62 -14.58
C LEU A 19 10.36 5.48 -14.27
N GLU A 20 11.59 5.83 -13.84
CA GLU A 20 12.60 4.84 -13.49
C GLU A 20 12.27 4.10 -12.19
N THR A 21 11.67 4.76 -11.21
CA THR A 21 11.14 4.08 -10.01
C THR A 21 10.12 3.02 -10.38
N TYR A 22 9.18 3.33 -11.28
CA TYR A 22 8.20 2.33 -11.73
C TYR A 22 8.85 1.20 -12.51
N ARG A 23 9.81 1.49 -13.40
CA ARG A 23 10.55 0.45 -14.14
C ARG A 23 11.34 -0.46 -13.21
N GLU A 24 12.02 0.08 -12.22
CA GLU A 24 12.77 -0.70 -11.23
C GLU A 24 11.86 -1.63 -10.43
N ILE A 25 10.72 -1.11 -9.94
CA ILE A 25 9.76 -1.89 -9.16
C ILE A 25 9.11 -2.99 -10.00
N PHE A 26 8.69 -2.66 -11.22
CA PHE A 26 7.96 -3.61 -12.08
C PHE A 26 8.88 -4.58 -12.82
N ARG A 27 10.18 -4.32 -12.92
CA ARG A 27 11.15 -5.26 -13.51
C ARG A 27 11.10 -6.63 -12.85
N ASP A 28 10.96 -6.67 -11.52
CA ASP A 28 10.96 -7.93 -10.77
C ASP A 28 9.53 -8.54 -10.68
N LEU A 29 8.49 -7.74 -10.90
CA LEU A 29 7.08 -8.15 -10.80
C LEU A 29 6.48 -8.62 -12.13
N GLU A 30 6.86 -7.96 -13.22
CA GLU A 30 6.40 -8.18 -14.60
C GLU A 30 7.58 -7.96 -15.57
N PRO A 31 8.59 -8.86 -15.58
CA PRO A 31 9.81 -8.71 -16.38
C PRO A 31 9.56 -8.65 -17.90
N GLU A 32 8.40 -9.10 -18.35
CA GLU A 32 7.95 -9.03 -19.74
C GLU A 32 7.41 -7.64 -20.16
N VAL A 33 7.32 -6.69 -19.22
CA VAL A 33 6.76 -5.36 -19.44
C VAL A 33 7.85 -4.30 -19.53
N GLU A 34 7.78 -3.50 -20.60
CA GLU A 34 8.53 -2.27 -20.78
C GLU A 34 7.59 -1.08 -20.53
N ILE A 35 7.87 -0.28 -19.49
CA ILE A 35 7.05 0.90 -19.16
C ILE A 35 7.57 2.09 -19.95
N ASP A 36 6.70 2.69 -20.75
CA ASP A 36 7.01 3.81 -21.65
C ASP A 36 6.68 5.16 -21.01
N GLY A 37 5.67 5.22 -20.14
CA GLY A 37 5.22 6.45 -19.53
C GLY A 37 4.31 6.26 -18.32
N TYR A 38 4.04 7.38 -17.64
CA TYR A 38 3.10 7.44 -16.53
C TYR A 38 2.41 8.80 -16.47
N GLU A 39 1.17 8.79 -16.02
CA GLU A 39 0.41 9.99 -15.67
C GLU A 39 -0.02 9.88 -14.20
N GLU A 40 0.06 10.99 -13.45
CA GLU A 40 -0.39 11.04 -12.06
C GLU A 40 -1.43 12.14 -11.85
N GLU A 41 -2.46 11.79 -11.08
CA GLU A 41 -3.43 12.74 -10.55
C GLU A 41 -3.59 12.56 -9.04
N GLN A 42 -4.22 13.53 -8.37
CA GLN A 42 -4.52 13.40 -6.94
C GLN A 42 -5.47 12.23 -6.71
N GLY A 43 -5.07 11.29 -5.85
CA GLY A 43 -5.82 10.07 -5.56
C GLY A 43 -7.01 10.25 -4.62
N SER A 44 -7.14 11.41 -3.98
CA SER A 44 -8.16 11.69 -2.98
C SER A 44 -8.59 13.15 -2.95
N GLY A 45 -9.80 13.41 -2.46
CA GLY A 45 -10.28 14.76 -2.24
C GLY A 45 -9.55 15.46 -1.09
N ARG A 46 -9.80 16.77 -0.96
CA ARG A 46 -9.34 17.56 0.18
C ARG A 46 -9.99 17.03 1.47
N GLY A 47 -9.16 16.65 2.45
CA GLY A 47 -9.64 16.18 3.76
C GLY A 47 -9.99 14.69 3.82
N ASP A 48 -9.63 13.90 2.80
CA ASP A 48 -9.82 12.44 2.80
C ASP A 48 -8.57 11.70 3.32
N ASN A 49 -7.39 12.31 3.23
CA ASN A 49 -6.13 11.72 3.68
C ASN A 49 -5.29 12.68 4.52
N TYR A 50 -5.09 12.31 5.78
CA TYR A 50 -4.38 13.13 6.76
C TYR A 50 -2.92 12.68 6.94
N THR A 51 -2.69 11.36 6.89
CA THR A 51 -1.43 10.69 7.24
C THR A 51 -0.51 10.40 6.05
N ALA A 52 -1.01 10.54 4.81
CA ALA A 52 -0.24 10.32 3.59
C ALA A 52 -0.76 11.18 2.44
N THR A 53 0.08 11.37 1.42
CA THR A 53 -0.35 11.91 0.13
C THR A 53 -0.66 10.73 -0.81
N ILE A 54 -1.86 10.70 -1.37
CA ILE A 54 -2.29 9.64 -2.30
C ILE A 54 -2.36 10.18 -3.72
N TYR A 55 -1.74 9.47 -4.65
CA TYR A 55 -1.80 9.69 -6.09
C TYR A 55 -2.46 8.50 -6.77
N ARG A 56 -3.22 8.76 -7.83
CA ARG A 56 -3.59 7.76 -8.81
C ARG A 56 -2.60 7.84 -9.95
N THR A 57 -2.02 6.71 -10.29
CA THR A 57 -0.99 6.63 -11.32
C THR A 57 -1.50 5.71 -12.43
N HIS A 58 -1.52 6.21 -13.66
CA HIS A 58 -1.78 5.43 -14.86
C HIS A 58 -0.45 5.15 -15.56
N LEU A 59 0.00 3.90 -15.54
CA LEU A 59 1.20 3.46 -16.27
C LEU A 59 0.81 3.01 -17.67
N THR A 60 1.63 3.35 -18.67
CA THR A 60 1.50 2.88 -20.05
C THR A 60 2.81 2.27 -20.52
N GLY A 61 2.71 1.27 -21.40
CA GLY A 61 3.88 0.58 -21.90
C GLY A 61 3.54 -0.54 -22.88
N GLN A 62 4.48 -1.47 -23.00
CA GLN A 62 4.39 -2.61 -23.90
C GLN A 62 4.70 -3.90 -23.14
N ARG A 63 3.92 -4.94 -23.43
CA ARG A 63 4.15 -6.29 -22.90
C ARG A 63 4.58 -7.21 -24.01
N GLN A 64 5.68 -7.94 -23.79
CA GLN A 64 6.14 -8.98 -24.68
C GLN A 64 5.24 -10.22 -24.52
N SER A 65 4.52 -10.58 -25.58
CA SER A 65 3.71 -11.79 -25.60
C SER A 65 4.59 -13.04 -25.59
N SER A 66 4.39 -13.91 -24.60
CA SER A 66 5.10 -15.19 -24.48
C SER A 66 4.75 -16.18 -25.61
N ALA A 67 3.65 -15.96 -26.34
CA ALA A 67 3.16 -16.90 -27.35
C ALA A 67 3.70 -16.64 -28.75
N ASP A 68 3.88 -15.37 -29.14
CA ASP A 68 4.23 -14.98 -30.52
C ASP A 68 5.35 -13.93 -30.61
N GLY A 69 5.90 -13.51 -29.47
CA GLY A 69 7.00 -12.54 -29.42
C GLY A 69 6.61 -11.13 -29.89
N LYS A 70 5.31 -10.82 -30.01
CA LYS A 70 4.86 -9.48 -30.36
C LYS A 70 4.73 -8.60 -29.13
N LYS A 71 5.04 -7.32 -29.30
CA LYS A 71 4.75 -6.29 -28.30
C LYS A 71 3.28 -5.89 -28.38
N GLN A 72 2.57 -6.00 -27.26
CA GLN A 72 1.18 -5.56 -27.13
C GLN A 72 1.11 -4.34 -26.21
N LYS A 73 0.14 -3.44 -26.45
CA LYS A 73 -0.11 -2.32 -25.53
C LYS A 73 -0.40 -2.86 -24.14
N TRP A 74 0.24 -2.27 -23.14
CA TRP A 74 0.05 -2.57 -21.73
C TRP A 74 -0.28 -1.28 -20.99
N GLU A 75 -1.17 -1.40 -20.01
CA GLU A 75 -1.54 -0.31 -19.13
C GLU A 75 -1.87 -0.84 -17.73
N LYS A 76 -1.63 -0.02 -16.70
CA LYS A 76 -1.95 -0.36 -15.33
C LYS A 76 -2.33 0.86 -14.50
N ASN A 77 -3.46 0.76 -13.79
CA ASN A 77 -3.90 1.76 -12.82
C ASN A 77 -3.47 1.38 -11.41
N LEU A 78 -2.86 2.34 -10.72
CA LEU A 78 -2.25 2.15 -9.41
C LEU A 78 -2.66 3.27 -8.45
N ILE A 79 -2.60 2.97 -7.16
CA ILE A 79 -2.61 3.94 -6.08
C ILE A 79 -1.20 4.02 -5.51
N CYS A 80 -0.60 5.21 -5.59
CA CYS A 80 0.68 5.52 -4.98
C CYS A 80 0.46 6.33 -3.69
N LYS A 81 0.75 5.72 -2.55
CA LYS A 81 0.69 6.38 -1.24
C LYS A 81 2.10 6.79 -0.84
N ARG A 82 2.31 8.07 -0.56
CA ARG A 82 3.61 8.67 -0.25
C ARG A 82 3.59 9.36 1.10
N MET A 83 4.72 9.34 1.79
CA MET A 83 4.88 10.14 3.00
C MET A 83 4.65 11.64 2.68
N PRO A 84 3.83 12.39 3.44
CA PRO A 84 3.54 13.79 3.14
C PRO A 84 4.82 14.63 3.10
N GLU A 85 5.07 15.53 2.15
CA GLU A 85 6.35 16.29 2.13
C GLU A 85 6.52 17.24 3.33
N ASN A 86 5.41 17.74 3.88
CA ASN A 86 5.44 18.69 5.00
C ASN A 86 5.73 17.98 6.33
N VAL A 87 6.88 18.28 6.93
CA VAL A 87 7.35 17.68 8.19
C VAL A 87 6.40 17.94 9.35
N GLN A 88 5.88 19.17 9.48
CA GLN A 88 4.94 19.52 10.57
C GLN A 88 3.66 18.68 10.50
N ARG A 89 3.17 18.40 9.29
CA ARG A 89 2.05 17.47 9.07
C ARG A 89 2.43 16.03 9.40
N ARG A 90 3.63 15.57 9.04
CA ARG A 90 4.09 14.21 9.40
C ARG A 90 4.04 14.01 10.90
N GLU A 91 4.62 14.96 11.64
CA GLU A 91 4.68 14.93 13.11
C GLU A 91 3.29 15.01 13.73
N ALA A 92 2.46 15.97 13.31
CA ALA A 92 1.12 16.18 13.86
C ALA A 92 0.21 14.94 13.70
N TYR A 93 0.35 14.21 12.60
CA TYR A 93 -0.43 13.01 12.32
C TYR A 93 0.31 11.69 12.62
N LYS A 94 1.52 11.76 13.21
CA LYS A 94 2.39 10.61 13.50
C LYS A 94 2.55 9.69 12.28
N SER A 95 2.71 10.31 11.12
CA SER A 95 2.65 9.65 9.81
C SER A 95 3.73 8.58 9.68
N ASP A 96 4.94 8.81 10.18
CA ASP A 96 6.04 7.83 10.13
C ASP A 96 5.68 6.51 10.82
N LYS A 97 5.06 6.57 12.01
CA LYS A 97 4.64 5.36 12.75
C LYS A 97 3.54 4.60 12.00
N LEU A 98 2.54 5.33 11.51
CA LEU A 98 1.39 4.74 10.83
C LEU A 98 1.79 4.13 9.47
N PHE A 99 2.67 4.80 8.73
CA PHE A 99 3.17 4.32 7.45
C PHE A 99 4.05 3.08 7.64
N ARG A 100 4.90 3.06 8.66
CA ARG A 100 5.70 1.87 9.02
C ARG A 100 4.80 0.66 9.34
N ASN A 101 3.73 0.85 10.12
CA ASN A 101 2.79 -0.23 10.40
C ASN A 101 2.12 -0.76 9.12
N GLU A 102 1.81 0.12 8.17
CA GLU A 102 1.21 -0.26 6.89
C GLU A 102 2.19 -1.02 6.01
N VAL A 103 3.47 -0.63 5.98
CA VAL A 103 4.55 -1.39 5.32
C VAL A 103 4.62 -2.79 5.90
N LEU A 104 4.76 -2.92 7.23
CA LEU A 104 4.80 -4.21 7.93
C LEU A 104 3.56 -5.06 7.65
N PHE A 105 2.38 -4.44 7.56
CA PHE A 105 1.15 -5.13 7.23
C PHE A 105 1.22 -5.82 5.87
N TYR A 106 1.71 -5.13 4.84
CA TYR A 106 1.77 -5.66 3.48
C TYR A 106 3.01 -6.54 3.23
N THR A 107 4.13 -6.31 3.91
CA THR A 107 5.37 -7.07 3.67
C THR A 107 5.53 -8.30 4.57
N GLU A 108 4.91 -8.32 5.74
CA GLU A 108 5.12 -9.38 6.74
C GLU A 108 3.80 -9.99 7.22
N ILE A 109 2.90 -9.18 7.79
CA ILE A 109 1.73 -9.69 8.52
C ILE A 109 0.73 -10.36 7.59
N MET A 110 0.28 -9.67 6.54
CA MET A 110 -0.73 -10.22 5.64
C MET A 110 -0.19 -11.45 4.88
N PRO A 111 1.03 -11.44 4.28
CA PRO A 111 1.59 -12.65 3.68
C PRO A 111 1.64 -13.85 4.64
N GLU A 112 2.04 -13.64 5.89
CA GLU A 112 2.08 -14.70 6.90
C GLU A 112 0.69 -15.27 7.22
N LEU A 113 -0.30 -14.39 7.40
CA LEU A 113 -1.68 -14.80 7.64
C LEU A 113 -2.28 -15.57 6.46
N LEU A 114 -2.01 -15.13 5.23
CA LEU A 114 -2.48 -15.82 4.02
C LEU A 114 -1.84 -17.21 3.89
N ARG A 115 -0.52 -17.32 4.09
CA ARG A 115 0.19 -18.62 4.10
C ARG A 115 -0.39 -19.58 5.14
N PHE A 116 -0.64 -19.08 6.35
CA PHE A 116 -1.29 -19.88 7.40
C PHE A 116 -2.70 -20.35 7.02
N GLN A 117 -3.44 -19.55 6.25
CA GLN A 117 -4.79 -19.89 5.82
C GLN A 117 -4.82 -20.89 4.66
N GLU A 118 -3.86 -20.80 3.73
CA GLU A 118 -3.75 -21.69 2.55
C GLU A 118 -3.71 -23.17 2.94
N ASP A 119 -3.05 -23.51 4.05
CA ASP A 119 -2.96 -24.88 4.56
C ASP A 119 -4.29 -25.42 5.14
N LYS A 120 -5.29 -24.56 5.32
CA LYS A 120 -6.50 -24.87 6.10
C LYS A 120 -7.79 -24.81 5.30
N THR A 121 -7.83 -23.98 4.27
CA THR A 121 -9.04 -23.76 3.49
C THR A 121 -8.72 -23.33 2.08
N SER A 122 -9.54 -23.78 1.13
CA SER A 122 -9.50 -23.30 -0.25
C SER A 122 -10.02 -21.88 -0.41
N LYS A 123 -10.70 -21.34 0.61
CA LYS A 123 -11.24 -19.97 0.60
C LYS A 123 -10.35 -19.06 1.45
N VAL A 124 -9.36 -18.47 0.78
CA VAL A 124 -8.42 -17.52 1.38
C VAL A 124 -9.06 -16.13 1.51
N PHE A 125 -8.71 -15.41 2.57
CA PHE A 125 -9.11 -14.02 2.77
C PHE A 125 -8.58 -13.15 1.62
N GLY A 126 -9.43 -12.31 1.05
CA GLY A 126 -9.12 -11.54 -0.15
C GLY A 126 -9.61 -10.09 -0.13
N ALA A 127 -10.02 -9.59 1.04
CA ALA A 127 -10.51 -8.21 1.19
C ALA A 127 -9.37 -7.20 1.42
N THR A 128 -8.26 -7.38 0.70
CA THR A 128 -7.13 -6.44 0.65
C THR A 128 -6.79 -6.12 -0.81
N PRO A 129 -6.51 -4.86 -1.15
CA PRO A 129 -5.93 -4.54 -2.45
C PRO A 129 -4.59 -5.24 -2.62
N LYS A 130 -4.25 -5.63 -3.86
CA LYS A 130 -2.90 -6.12 -4.14
C LYS A 130 -1.89 -4.99 -3.88
N CYS A 131 -0.91 -5.26 -3.02
CA CYS A 131 0.25 -4.39 -2.83
C CYS A 131 1.36 -4.88 -3.77
N TYR A 132 1.84 -4.00 -4.64
CA TYR A 132 2.94 -4.28 -5.56
C TYR A 132 4.28 -3.93 -4.94
N TYR A 133 4.32 -2.89 -4.10
CA TYR A 133 5.54 -2.41 -3.47
C TYR A 133 5.19 -1.69 -2.17
N ALA A 134 6.02 -1.90 -1.14
CA ALA A 134 5.93 -1.20 0.13
C ALA A 134 7.33 -0.96 0.69
N ARG A 135 7.65 0.30 0.96
CA ARG A 135 8.87 0.79 1.62
C ARG A 135 8.48 1.97 2.49
N ASP A 136 9.27 2.30 3.52
CA ASP A 136 9.04 3.33 4.55
C ASP A 136 8.50 4.70 4.08
N ASP A 137 8.60 5.06 2.80
CA ASP A 137 8.12 6.31 2.21
C ASP A 137 7.13 6.15 1.03
N LEU A 138 6.94 4.93 0.51
CA LEU A 138 6.16 4.65 -0.69
C LEU A 138 5.44 3.30 -0.62
N LEU A 139 4.12 3.32 -0.84
CA LEU A 139 3.34 2.12 -1.20
C LEU A 139 2.76 2.27 -2.60
N ILE A 140 2.81 1.18 -3.37
CA ILE A 140 2.16 1.05 -4.67
C ILE A 140 1.15 -0.08 -4.60
N MET A 141 -0.11 0.25 -4.87
CA MET A 141 -1.24 -0.64 -4.65
C MET A 141 -2.16 -0.68 -5.88
N GLU A 142 -2.98 -1.71 -5.98
CA GLU A 142 -4.05 -1.82 -6.96
C GLU A 142 -5.06 -0.67 -6.83
N ASP A 143 -5.43 -0.05 -7.95
CA ASP A 143 -6.58 0.84 -7.99
C ASP A 143 -7.89 0.03 -8.03
N LEU A 144 -8.55 -0.08 -6.88
CA LEU A 144 -9.79 -0.83 -6.72
C LEU A 144 -10.96 -0.29 -7.55
N ARG A 145 -10.88 0.94 -8.08
CA ARG A 145 -11.91 1.46 -9.00
C ARG A 145 -11.97 0.67 -10.31
N VAL A 146 -10.87 0.05 -10.73
CA VAL A 146 -10.84 -0.86 -11.89
C VAL A 146 -11.78 -2.06 -11.67
N ARG A 147 -11.99 -2.45 -10.40
CA ARG A 147 -12.95 -3.48 -9.99
C ARG A 147 -14.31 -2.92 -9.59
N ASN A 148 -14.58 -1.66 -9.92
CA ASN A 148 -15.82 -0.93 -9.61
C ASN A 148 -16.08 -0.70 -8.11
N PHE A 149 -15.06 -0.77 -7.25
CA PHE A 149 -15.22 -0.33 -5.86
C PHE A 149 -15.40 1.18 -5.79
N GLN A 150 -16.26 1.61 -4.86
CA GLN A 150 -16.57 3.01 -4.61
C GLN A 150 -16.42 3.31 -3.13
N MET A 151 -16.06 4.55 -2.81
CA MET A 151 -16.04 5.05 -1.43
C MET A 151 -17.41 5.67 -1.13
N PRO A 152 -18.17 5.11 -0.16
CA PRO A 152 -19.45 5.70 0.25
C PRO A 152 -19.26 7.09 0.86
N ASP A 153 -20.33 7.90 0.80
CA ASP A 153 -20.35 9.21 1.44
C ASP A 153 -20.31 9.05 2.97
N ARG A 154 -19.20 9.46 3.58
CA ARG A 154 -18.97 9.35 5.03
C ARG A 154 -20.05 10.04 5.88
N GLN A 155 -20.73 11.07 5.35
CA GLN A 155 -21.79 11.77 6.09
C GLN A 155 -23.11 11.01 6.06
N LYS A 156 -23.36 10.21 5.02
CA LYS A 156 -24.54 9.35 4.90
C LYS A 156 -24.37 8.03 5.64
N GLY A 157 -23.13 7.57 5.78
CA GLY A 157 -22.82 6.25 6.33
C GLY A 157 -23.08 5.13 5.33
N LEU A 158 -22.99 3.89 5.83
CA LEU A 158 -23.22 2.68 5.03
C LEU A 158 -24.70 2.27 5.07
N THR A 159 -25.20 1.67 3.99
CA THR A 159 -26.48 0.96 4.01
C THR A 159 -26.39 -0.30 4.87
N LEU A 160 -27.55 -0.91 5.20
CA LEU A 160 -27.57 -2.17 5.93
C LEU A 160 -26.83 -3.29 5.16
N GLU A 161 -26.99 -3.34 3.84
CA GLU A 161 -26.33 -4.33 2.99
C GLU A 161 -24.82 -4.12 2.96
N GLU A 162 -24.37 -2.88 2.75
CA GLU A 162 -22.95 -2.51 2.79
C GLU A 162 -22.32 -2.82 4.16
N THR A 163 -23.04 -2.49 5.24
CA THR A 163 -22.61 -2.80 6.61
C THR A 163 -22.46 -4.30 6.81
N HIS A 164 -23.40 -5.11 6.32
CA HIS A 164 -23.30 -6.56 6.42
C HIS A 164 -22.07 -7.11 5.69
N LEU A 165 -21.76 -6.60 4.49
CA LEU A 165 -20.56 -6.98 3.73
C LEU A 165 -19.28 -6.60 4.50
N VAL A 166 -19.19 -5.38 5.01
CA VAL A 166 -18.02 -4.93 5.80
C VAL A 166 -17.84 -5.79 7.04
N LEU A 167 -18.90 -6.03 7.81
CA LEU A 167 -18.85 -6.86 9.02
C LEU A 167 -18.43 -8.29 8.71
N LYS A 168 -18.87 -8.86 7.58
CA LYS A 168 -18.49 -10.19 7.14
C LYS A 168 -17.00 -10.30 6.81
N GLU A 169 -16.42 -9.30 6.14
CA GLU A 169 -14.98 -9.29 5.84
C GLU A 169 -14.15 -9.02 7.10
N MET A 170 -14.60 -8.11 7.99
CA MET A 170 -13.96 -7.89 9.30
C MET A 170 -13.98 -9.15 10.17
N ALA A 171 -15.10 -9.87 10.21
CA ALA A 171 -15.21 -11.11 10.97
C ALA A 171 -14.24 -12.18 10.45
N GLN A 172 -14.08 -12.31 9.13
CA GLN A 172 -13.10 -13.21 8.53
C GLN A 172 -11.67 -12.82 8.91
N PHE A 173 -11.31 -11.55 8.81
CA PHE A 173 -9.98 -11.06 9.18
C PHE A 173 -9.67 -11.26 10.68
N HIS A 174 -10.64 -10.98 11.57
CA HIS A 174 -10.50 -11.23 13.00
C HIS A 174 -10.35 -12.73 13.32
N ALA A 175 -11.17 -13.59 12.70
CA ALA A 175 -11.07 -15.03 12.88
C ALA A 175 -9.70 -15.56 12.43
N LEU A 176 -9.19 -15.07 11.30
CA LEU A 176 -7.87 -15.44 10.78
C LEU A 176 -6.74 -15.04 11.75
N SER A 177 -6.70 -13.77 12.15
CA SER A 177 -5.66 -13.27 13.06
C SER A 177 -5.72 -13.92 14.45
N LEU A 178 -6.92 -14.17 15.00
CA LEU A 178 -7.08 -14.89 16.26
C LEU A 178 -6.64 -16.36 16.14
N SER A 179 -7.02 -17.05 15.08
CA SER A 179 -6.61 -18.45 14.85
C SER A 179 -5.08 -18.54 14.73
N TYR A 180 -4.46 -17.60 14.01
CA TYR A 180 -3.01 -17.53 13.90
C TYR A 180 -2.35 -17.27 15.27
N LYS A 181 -2.90 -16.37 16.09
CA LYS A 181 -2.43 -16.13 17.46
C LYS A 181 -2.49 -17.40 18.33
N PHE A 182 -3.58 -18.15 18.27
CA PHE A 182 -3.76 -19.34 19.09
C PHE A 182 -2.78 -20.46 18.72
N GLU A 183 -2.55 -20.67 17.43
CA GLU A 183 -1.70 -21.77 16.97
C GLU A 183 -0.21 -21.41 16.85
N ASN A 184 0.09 -20.13 16.62
CA ASN A 184 1.45 -19.62 16.45
C ASN A 184 1.78 -18.46 17.42
N PRO A 185 1.59 -18.62 18.74
CA PRO A 185 1.67 -17.50 19.70
C PRO A 185 3.02 -16.80 19.70
N ALA A 186 4.12 -17.55 19.63
CA ALA A 186 5.46 -16.95 19.60
C ALA A 186 5.74 -16.14 18.32
N HIS A 187 5.18 -16.55 17.18
CA HIS A 187 5.33 -15.80 15.92
C HIS A 187 4.41 -14.57 15.91
N PHE A 188 3.18 -14.71 16.43
CA PHE A 188 2.27 -13.60 16.60
C PHE A 188 2.86 -12.50 17.49
N GLU A 189 3.46 -12.85 18.63
CA GLU A 189 4.09 -11.85 19.51
C GLU A 189 5.26 -11.14 18.80
N ARG A 190 6.10 -11.85 18.03
CA ARG A 190 7.15 -11.20 17.24
C ARG A 190 6.59 -10.22 16.22
N LEU A 191 5.52 -10.56 15.49
CA LEU A 191 4.89 -9.62 14.57
C LEU A 191 4.31 -8.40 15.32
N ARG A 192 3.67 -8.63 16.48
CA ARG A 192 3.08 -7.58 17.31
C ARG A 192 4.12 -6.59 17.83
N GLU A 193 5.31 -7.06 18.22
CA GLU A 193 6.40 -6.23 18.75
C GLU A 193 6.90 -5.15 17.77
N HIS A 194 6.72 -5.37 16.46
CA HIS A 194 7.11 -4.41 15.43
C HIS A 194 6.04 -3.36 15.12
N ILE A 195 4.79 -3.56 15.58
CA ILE A 195 3.69 -2.61 15.42
C ILE A 195 3.74 -1.56 16.53
N THR A 196 3.64 -0.29 16.17
CA THR A 196 3.59 0.82 17.12
C THR A 196 2.19 1.41 17.22
N GLU A 197 1.67 1.63 18.44
CA GLU A 197 0.43 2.38 18.62
C GLU A 197 0.62 3.83 18.16
N GLY A 198 -0.16 4.23 17.16
CA GLY A 198 -0.05 5.53 16.52
C GLY A 198 -0.88 6.59 17.24
N LEU A 199 -2.15 6.33 17.52
CA LEU A 199 -3.10 7.42 17.80
C LEU A 199 -3.30 7.66 19.31
N PHE A 200 -3.40 6.60 20.11
CA PHE A 200 -3.84 6.68 21.51
C PHE A 200 -2.72 6.62 22.56
N CYS A 201 -1.51 7.05 22.21
CA CYS A 201 -0.38 7.13 23.15
C CYS A 201 -0.43 8.37 24.04
#